data_AF-A0A935HME9-F1
#
_entry.id   AF-A0A935HME9-F1
#
_cell.length_a   1.000
_cell.length_b   1.000
_cell.length_c   1.000
_cell.angle_alpha   90.00
_cell.angle_beta   90.00
_cell.angle_gamma   90.00
#
_symmetry.space_group_name_H-M   'P 1'
#
loop_
_entity.id
_entity.type
_entity.pdbx_description
1 polymer ?
#
loop_
_entity_poly.entity_id
_entity_poly.type
_entity_poly.pdbx_seq_one_letter_code
_entity_poly.pdbx_strand_id
1 'polypeptide(L)'
;MNYLKHKLPLTSQESIQMRPLVAKYFLELRNISKKNFDPLLKEQKRIELKIQYRNSFTPIIGQERANRFFVEEQVFRKKIREELKSRSQPEQE
;
A
#
# COMPACT_ATOMS: atom_id res chain seq x y z
N MET A 1 8.90 -2.50 5.29
CA MET A 1 9.31 -3.20 4.06
C MET A 1 9.40 -4.74 4.21
N ASN A 2 9.58 -5.32 5.42
CA ASN A 2 9.64 -6.80 5.55
C ASN A 2 8.31 -7.54 5.32
N TYR A 3 7.16 -6.97 5.68
CA TYR A 3 5.86 -7.68 5.56
C TYR A 3 5.49 -8.02 4.09
N LEU A 4 5.73 -7.08 3.16
CA LEU A 4 5.46 -7.29 1.73
C LEU A 4 6.45 -8.26 1.06
N LYS A 5 7.70 -8.34 1.54
CA LYS A 5 8.73 -9.25 0.99
C LYS A 5 8.39 -10.73 1.15
N HIS A 6 7.70 -11.12 2.22
CA HIS A 6 7.31 -12.52 2.44
C HIS A 6 6.05 -12.91 1.64
N LYS A 7 5.26 -11.93 1.18
CA LYS A 7 3.99 -12.16 0.47
C LYS A 7 4.08 -11.94 -1.03
N LEU A 8 5.05 -11.13 -1.48
CA LEU A 8 5.49 -11.06 -2.86
C LEU A 8 6.94 -11.53 -2.96
N PRO A 9 7.19 -12.78 -3.42
CA PRO A 9 8.53 -13.18 -3.80
C PRO A 9 8.96 -12.34 -5.01
N LEU A 10 9.91 -11.43 -4.77
CA LEU A 10 10.53 -10.60 -5.79
C LEU A 10 11.96 -11.08 -6.01
N THR A 11 12.41 -11.11 -7.27
CA THR A 11 13.83 -11.29 -7.57
C THR A 11 14.64 -10.08 -7.07
N SER A 12 15.96 -10.22 -6.95
CA SER A 12 16.84 -9.12 -6.55
C SER A 12 16.69 -7.90 -7.48
N GLN A 13 16.57 -8.13 -8.79
CA GLN A 13 16.39 -7.10 -9.80
C GLN A 13 15.03 -6.41 -9.69
N GLU A 14 13.95 -7.19 -9.55
CA GLU A 14 12.58 -6.67 -9.34
C GLU A 14 12.51 -5.84 -8.05
N SER A 15 13.11 -6.30 -6.96
CA SER A 15 13.15 -5.58 -5.70
C SER A 15 13.86 -4.22 -5.84
N ILE A 16 14.97 -4.14 -6.56
CA ILE A 16 15.70 -2.88 -6.78
C ILE A 16 14.81 -1.87 -7.53
N GLN A 17 14.13 -2.32 -8.58
CA GLN A 17 13.25 -1.45 -9.38
C GLN A 17 11.96 -1.07 -8.63
N MET A 18 11.38 -2.00 -7.87
CA MET A 18 10.13 -1.79 -7.13
C MET A 18 10.30 -0.84 -5.94
N ARG A 19 11.42 -0.90 -5.22
CA ARG A 19 11.67 -0.10 -4.01
C ARG A 19 11.35 1.40 -4.17
N PRO A 20 11.91 2.12 -5.16
CA PRO A 20 11.63 3.55 -5.32
C PRO A 20 10.16 3.81 -5.67
N LEU A 21 9.53 2.97 -6.49
CA LEU A 21 8.12 3.13 -6.87
C LEU A 21 7.18 2.89 -5.67
N VAL A 22 7.45 1.87 -4.86
CA VAL A 22 6.68 1.58 -3.65
C VAL A 22 6.84 2.71 -2.63
N ALA A 23 8.04 3.26 -2.47
CA ALA A 23 8.27 4.41 -1.59
C ALA A 23 7.48 5.65 -2.06
N LYS A 24 7.51 5.94 -3.38
CA LYS A 24 6.77 7.04 -3.99
C LYS A 24 5.26 6.87 -3.83
N TYR A 25 4.75 5.65 -4.06
CA TYR A 25 3.34 5.30 -3.83
C TYR A 25 2.89 5.62 -2.41
N PHE A 26 3.64 5.17 -1.39
CA PHE A 26 3.29 5.43 0.01
C PHE A 26 3.34 6.92 0.36
N LEU A 27 4.30 7.66 -0.20
CA LEU A 27 4.40 9.12 -0.01
C LEU A 27 3.18 9.83 -0.60
N GLU A 28 2.81 9.52 -1.84
CA GLU A 28 1.64 10.12 -2.51
C GLU A 28 0.34 9.77 -1.80
N LEU A 29 0.20 8.51 -1.36
CA LEU A 29 -0.97 8.06 -0.63
C LEU A 29 -1.10 8.74 0.75
N ARG A 30 0.03 9.03 1.41
CA ARG A 30 0.06 9.87 2.61
C ARG A 30 -0.39 11.29 2.29
N ASN A 31 0.07 11.86 1.17
CA ASN A 31 -0.32 13.22 0.76
C ASN A 31 -1.83 13.32 0.47
N ILE A 32 -2.42 12.33 -0.20
CA ILE A 32 -3.88 12.26 -0.37
C ILE A 32 -4.58 12.19 0.99
N SER A 33 -4.01 11.44 1.93
CA SER A 33 -4.59 11.27 3.26
C SER A 33 -4.54 12.54 4.11
N LYS A 34 -3.49 13.38 3.96
CA LYS A 34 -3.33 14.66 4.67
C LYS A 34 -4.19 15.79 4.11
N LYS A 35 -4.58 15.73 2.84
CA LYS A 35 -5.42 16.76 2.23
C LYS A 35 -6.86 16.65 2.73
N ASN A 36 -7.48 17.81 2.95
CA ASN A 36 -8.90 17.95 3.28
C ASN A 36 -9.74 17.83 2.01
N PHE A 37 -9.81 16.63 1.46
CA PHE A 37 -10.80 16.29 0.44
C PHE A 37 -12.09 15.83 1.10
N ASP A 38 -13.21 16.04 0.40
CA ASP A 38 -14.44 15.30 0.64
C ASP A 38 -14.17 13.78 0.70
N PRO A 39 -14.86 13.00 1.55
CA PRO A 39 -14.62 11.56 1.68
C PRO A 39 -14.68 10.78 0.35
N LEU A 40 -15.65 11.06 -0.52
CA LEU A 40 -15.81 10.38 -1.80
C LEU A 40 -14.69 10.76 -2.77
N LEU A 41 -14.37 12.05 -2.86
CA LEU A 41 -13.27 12.53 -3.70
C LEU A 41 -11.91 11.95 -3.22
N LYS A 42 -11.74 11.80 -1.91
CA LYS A 42 -10.55 11.19 -1.33
C LYS A 42 -10.41 9.72 -1.72
N GLU A 43 -11.51 8.98 -1.72
CA GLU A 43 -11.54 7.59 -2.13
C GLU A 43 -11.24 7.44 -3.63
N GLN A 44 -11.87 8.26 -4.47
CA GLN A 44 -11.61 8.31 -5.91
C GLN A 44 -10.11 8.50 -6.18
N LYS A 45 -9.47 9.52 -5.57
CA LYS A 45 -8.03 9.77 -5.76
C LYS A 45 -7.15 8.62 -5.30
N ARG A 46 -7.55 7.89 -4.26
CA ARG A 46 -6.81 6.70 -3.80
C ARG A 46 -6.91 5.57 -4.83
N ILE A 47 -8.08 5.37 -5.42
CA ILE A 47 -8.29 4.34 -6.46
C ILE A 47 -7.48 4.70 -7.71
N GLU A 48 -7.55 5.94 -8.18
CA GLU A 48 -6.77 6.43 -9.31
C GLU A 48 -5.27 6.20 -9.09
N LEU A 49 -4.75 6.58 -7.92
CA LEU A 49 -3.36 6.34 -7.54
C LEU A 49 -3.01 4.84 -7.59
N LYS A 50 -3.87 3.97 -7.04
CA LYS A 50 -3.66 2.52 -7.05
C LYS A 50 -3.59 1.97 -8.48
N ILE A 51 -4.50 2.41 -9.36
CA ILE A 51 -4.52 2.00 -10.78
C ILE A 51 -3.24 2.43 -11.49
N GLN A 52 -2.82 3.68 -11.31
CA GLN A 52 -1.58 4.19 -11.92
C GLN A 52 -0.36 3.36 -11.51
N TYR A 53 -0.20 3.11 -10.21
CA TYR A 53 0.93 2.32 -9.71
C TYR A 53 0.83 0.84 -10.08
N ARG A 54 -0.37 0.27 -10.23
CA ARG A 54 -0.55 -1.08 -10.78
C ARG A 54 0.01 -1.18 -12.19
N ASN A 55 -0.29 -0.19 -13.03
CA ASN A 55 0.23 -0.11 -14.39
C ASN A 55 1.76 0.05 -14.39
N SER A 56 2.32 0.82 -13.45
CA SER A 56 3.79 0.94 -13.29
C SER A 56 4.47 -0.32 -12.73
N PHE A 57 3.79 -1.11 -11.90
CA PHE A 57 4.32 -2.36 -11.35
C PHE A 57 4.25 -3.52 -12.33
N THR A 58 3.23 -3.54 -13.19
CA THR A 58 3.00 -4.60 -14.18
C THR A 58 4.22 -4.93 -15.05
N PRO A 59 4.97 -3.98 -15.64
CA PRO A 59 6.15 -4.30 -16.44
C PRO A 59 7.34 -4.86 -15.62
N ILE A 60 7.33 -4.69 -14.29
CA ILE A 60 8.44 -5.15 -13.43
C ILE A 60 8.13 -6.54 -12.87
N ILE A 61 6.93 -6.75 -12.35
CA ILE A 61 6.56 -7.96 -11.61
C ILE A 61 5.45 -8.77 -12.30
N GLY A 62 4.94 -8.31 -13.43
CA GLY A 62 3.79 -8.92 -14.11
C GLY A 62 2.46 -8.52 -13.48
N GLN A 63 1.39 -8.69 -14.26
CA GLN A 63 0.04 -8.21 -13.92
C GLN A 63 -0.54 -8.90 -12.68
N GLU A 64 -0.39 -10.22 -12.57
CA GLU A 64 -0.93 -10.99 -11.45
C GLU A 64 -0.30 -10.56 -10.12
N ARG A 65 1.03 -10.46 -10.07
CA ARG A 65 1.75 -10.03 -8.87
C ARG A 65 1.49 -8.56 -8.56
N ALA A 66 1.35 -7.70 -9.57
CA ALA A 66 0.94 -6.31 -9.39
C ALA A 66 -0.45 -6.18 -8.75
N ASN A 67 -1.42 -7.00 -9.18
CA ASN A 67 -2.74 -7.06 -8.54
C ASN A 67 -2.63 -7.52 -7.08
N ARG A 68 -1.88 -8.60 -6.84
CA ARG A 68 -1.68 -9.17 -5.50
C ARG A 68 -1.03 -8.18 -4.53
N PHE A 69 -0.13 -7.31 -5.01
CA PHE A 69 0.46 -6.26 -4.19
C PHE A 69 -0.61 -5.41 -3.49
N PHE A 70 -1.66 -4.98 -4.22
CA PHE A 70 -2.70 -4.13 -3.64
C PHE A 70 -3.62 -4.87 -2.68
N VAL A 71 -3.82 -6.18 -2.87
CA VAL A 71 -4.54 -7.04 -1.92
C VAL A 71 -3.76 -7.13 -0.61
N GLU A 72 -2.47 -7.47 -0.68
CA GLU A 72 -1.61 -7.58 0.50
C GLU A 72 -1.41 -6.23 1.21
N GLU A 73 -1.38 -5.15 0.44
CA GLU A 73 -1.32 -3.77 0.96
C GLU A 73 -2.55 -3.41 1.79
N GLN A 74 -3.74 -3.78 1.32
CA GLN A 74 -4.98 -3.55 2.05
C GLN A 74 -5.02 -4.36 3.35
N VAL A 75 -4.60 -5.64 3.30
CA VAL A 75 -4.49 -6.50 4.47
C VAL A 75 -3.49 -5.91 5.48
N PHE A 76 -2.33 -5.46 5.01
CA PHE A 76 -1.32 -4.82 5.84
C PHE A 76 -1.89 -3.57 6.56
N ARG A 77 -2.58 -2.69 5.84
CA ARG A 77 -3.24 -1.52 6.46
C ARG A 77 -4.31 -1.88 7.47
N LYS A 78 -5.06 -2.95 7.23
CA LYS A 78 -6.09 -3.42 8.16
C LYS A 78 -5.42 -3.86 9.46
N LYS A 79 -4.40 -4.71 9.38
CA LYS A 79 -3.62 -5.17 10.54
C LYS A 79 -2.98 -4.02 11.31
N ILE A 80 -2.35 -3.05 10.63
CA ILE A 80 -1.76 -1.89 11.29
C ILE A 80 -2.83 -1.06 12.02
N ARG A 81 -4.02 -0.88 11.43
CA ARG A 81 -5.13 -0.18 12.10
C ARG A 81 -5.65 -0.94 13.32
N GLU A 82 -5.76 -2.27 13.23
CA GLU A 82 -6.17 -3.12 14.35
C GLU A 82 -5.16 -3.03 15.49
N GLU A 83 -3.87 -3.19 15.19
CA GLU A 83 -2.78 -3.07 16.17
C GLU A 83 -2.77 -1.69 16.87
N LEU A 84 -2.95 -0.60 16.11
CA LEU A 84 -3.02 0.74 16.68
C LEU A 84 -4.25 0.93 17.59
N LYS A 85 -5.38 0.32 17.24
CA LYS A 85 -6.59 0.36 18.08
C LYS A 85 -6.38 -0.40 19.38
N SER A 86 -5.82 -1.60 19.31
CA SER A 86 -5.55 -2.43 20.50
C SER A 86 -4.59 -1.74 21.48
N ARG A 87 -3.60 -0.99 20.99
CA ARG A 87 -2.69 -0.19 21.83
C ARG A 87 -3.31 1.06 22.45
N SER A 88 -4.44 1.52 21.91
CA SER A 88 -5.12 2.74 22.35
C SER A 88 -6.24 2.47 23.36
N GLN A 89 -6.59 1.21 23.59
CA GLN A 89 -7.45 0.81 24.69
C GLN A 89 -6.55 0.43 25.88
N PRO A 90 -6.42 1.27 26.92
CA PRO A 90 -6.02 0.73 28.21
C PRO A 90 -7.10 -0.29 28.60
N GLU A 91 -6.68 -1.52 28.91
CA GLU A 91 -7.54 -2.50 29.57
C GLU A 91 -8.15 -1.78 30.79
N GLN A 92 -9.45 -1.49 30.69
CA GLN A 92 -10.25 -1.06 31.83
C GLN A 92 -10.58 -2.37 32.56
N GLU A 93 -9.71 -2.74 33.50
CA GLU A 93 -10.04 -3.61 34.63
C GLU A 93 -10.80 -2.80 35.70
#